data_AF-A0A7W8PH03-F1
#
_entry.id   AF-A0A7W8PH03-F1
#
_cell.length_a   1.000
_cell.length_b   1.000
_cell.length_c   1.000
_cell.angle_alpha   90.00
_cell.angle_beta   90.00
_cell.angle_gamma   90.00
#
_symmetry.space_group_name_H-M   'P 1'
#
loop_
_entity.id
_entity.type
_entity.pdbx_description
1 polymer ?
#
loop_
_entity_poly.entity_id
_entity_poly.type
_entity_poly.pdbx_seq_one_letter_code
_entity_poly.pdbx_strand_id
1 'polypeptide(L)'
;MPRVRIALPMLGRRQVRLAALGALQRAALRVAGRPVLIRSPGDWAAPSDVLPAVIVRTAHESKSSFNRGMPQFTTTCSLEVKAMVEAATGEAAQDAIESLWYAVENALLLDWSLVRMLQQFATVESVLDIRAEGARHLAGIAASFRCEFPEMYDPTVEQPQPAPWPLDPPAPAPLESVGLHADLTNRADPTGTYPAPPFPQAVVPAPRTHGPDGRDEGRLDVPLKGN
;
A
#
# COMPACT_ATOMS: atom_id res chain seq x y z
N MET A 1 -3.14 14.33 -21.67
CA MET A 1 -2.99 13.84 -20.27
C MET A 1 -1.72 14.43 -19.69
N PRO A 2 -1.77 15.19 -18.59
CA PRO A 2 -0.56 15.62 -17.90
C PRO A 2 0.11 14.38 -17.31
N ARG A 3 1.36 14.09 -17.73
CA ARG A 3 2.18 13.06 -17.08
C ARG A 3 2.46 13.53 -15.66
N VAL A 4 1.94 12.83 -14.66
CA VAL A 4 2.36 13.01 -13.26
C VAL A 4 3.87 12.76 -13.23
N ARG A 5 4.64 13.84 -13.05
CA ARG A 5 6.10 13.74 -12.90
C ARG A 5 6.37 13.21 -11.49
N ILE A 6 6.81 11.96 -11.38
CA ILE A 6 7.24 11.38 -10.11
C ILE A 6 8.62 11.96 -9.79
N ALA A 7 8.65 13.07 -9.05
CA ALA A 7 9.88 13.57 -8.45
C ALA A 7 10.16 12.75 -7.18
N LEU A 8 11.39 12.25 -7.01
CA LEU A 8 11.79 11.49 -5.83
C LEU A 8 12.38 12.44 -4.77
N PRO A 9 11.63 12.84 -3.72
CA PRO A 9 12.12 13.77 -2.70
C PRO A 9 13.14 13.15 -1.73
N MET A 10 13.35 11.84 -1.82
CA MET A 10 14.42 11.10 -1.14
C MET A 10 14.64 9.77 -1.86
N LEU A 11 15.78 9.12 -1.58
CA LEU A 11 16.13 7.82 -2.13
C LEU A 11 15.02 6.76 -1.91
N GLY A 12 14.64 6.01 -2.96
CA GLY A 12 13.52 5.06 -2.90
C GLY A 12 13.62 4.04 -1.77
N ARG A 13 14.78 3.38 -1.59
CA ARG A 13 14.98 2.46 -0.44
C ARG A 13 14.76 3.12 0.93
N ARG A 14 15.06 4.43 1.07
CA ARG A 14 14.78 5.16 2.32
C ARG A 14 13.28 5.34 2.51
N GLN A 15 12.53 5.63 1.44
CA GLN A 15 11.07 5.72 1.50
C GLN A 15 10.45 4.39 1.95
N VAL A 16 10.86 3.28 1.33
CA VAL A 16 10.40 1.93 1.70
C VAL A 16 10.65 1.64 3.18
N ARG A 17 11.87 1.92 3.68
CA ARG A 17 12.20 1.72 5.10
C ARG A 17 11.30 2.54 6.05
N LEU A 18 11.07 3.81 5.73
CA LEU A 18 10.27 4.69 6.57
C LEU A 18 8.78 4.35 6.51
N ALA A 19 8.28 3.90 5.35
CA ALA A 19 6.93 3.37 5.21
C ALA A 19 6.73 2.12 6.07
N ALA A 20 7.67 1.16 6.00
CA ALA A 20 7.65 -0.05 6.82
C ALA A 20 7.73 0.26 8.32
N LEU A 21 8.62 1.17 8.73
CA LEU A 21 8.71 1.61 10.12
C LEU A 21 7.39 2.20 10.61
N GLY A 22 6.77 3.09 9.82
CA GLY A 22 5.49 3.69 10.15
C GLY A 22 4.36 2.66 10.24
N ALA A 23 4.35 1.67 9.35
CA ALA A 23 3.36 0.59 9.35
C ALA A 23 3.44 -0.24 10.64
N LEU A 24 4.64 -0.66 11.03
CA LEU A 24 4.86 -1.41 12.26
C LEU A 24 4.51 -0.59 13.51
N GLN A 25 4.86 0.70 13.54
CA GLN A 25 4.53 1.59 14.65
C GLN A 25 3.02 1.73 14.84
N ARG A 26 2.25 1.85 13.73
CA ARG A 26 0.78 1.90 13.77
C ARG A 26 0.14 0.59 14.20
N ALA A 27 0.75 -0.55 13.86
CA ALA A 27 0.22 -1.87 14.21
C ALA A 27 0.21 -2.16 15.73
N ALA A 28 0.94 -1.37 16.53
CA ALA A 28 0.97 -1.46 17.99
C ALA A 28 1.18 -2.91 18.49
N LEU A 29 2.15 -3.60 17.89
CA LEU A 29 2.44 -5.02 18.08
C LEU A 29 2.66 -5.38 19.56
N ARG A 30 2.16 -6.54 19.97
CA ARG A 30 2.26 -7.06 21.34
C ARG A 30 2.57 -8.55 21.35
N VAL A 31 3.32 -9.00 22.37
CA VAL A 31 3.53 -10.42 22.68
C VAL A 31 3.27 -10.62 24.17
N ALA A 32 2.38 -11.55 24.50
CA ALA A 32 1.95 -11.82 25.89
C ALA A 32 1.59 -10.53 26.66
N GLY A 33 0.88 -9.61 26.01
CA GLY A 33 0.46 -8.33 26.58
C GLY A 33 1.54 -7.24 26.62
N ARG A 34 2.82 -7.56 26.46
CA ARG A 34 3.93 -6.60 26.43
C ARG A 34 4.06 -5.94 25.05
N PRO A 35 4.31 -4.62 24.97
CA PRO A 35 4.55 -3.95 23.70
C PRO A 35 5.88 -4.42 23.08
N VAL A 36 5.90 -4.49 21.74
CA VAL A 36 7.09 -4.84 20.97
C VAL A 36 7.91 -3.59 20.68
N LEU A 37 9.22 -3.64 20.97
CA LEU A 37 10.12 -2.54 20.65
C LEU A 37 10.45 -2.54 19.16
N ILE A 38 10.16 -1.45 18.46
CA ILE A 38 10.46 -1.29 17.03
C ILE A 38 11.69 -0.41 16.84
N ARG A 39 12.70 -0.90 16.11
CA ARG A 39 13.96 -0.18 15.85
C ARG A 39 14.27 -0.10 14.35
N SER A 40 14.84 1.02 13.91
CA SER A 40 15.35 1.19 12.53
C SER A 40 16.47 2.25 12.47
N PRO A 41 17.58 2.03 11.74
CA PRO A 41 17.96 0.76 11.14
C PRO A 41 18.29 -0.32 12.19
N GLY A 42 18.58 0.10 13.44
CA GLY A 42 18.86 -0.76 14.60
C GLY A 42 20.13 -1.60 14.46
N ASP A 43 20.62 -2.10 15.60
CA ASP A 43 21.67 -3.12 15.61
C ASP A 43 21.03 -4.50 15.45
N TRP A 44 21.54 -5.34 14.55
CA TRP A 44 20.94 -6.64 14.22
C TRP A 44 20.98 -7.65 15.38
N ALA A 45 21.88 -7.43 16.33
CA ALA A 45 21.90 -8.08 17.63
C ALA A 45 21.09 -7.22 18.61
N ALA A 46 20.00 -7.76 19.15
CA ALA A 46 19.31 -7.15 20.28
C ALA A 46 19.69 -7.94 21.55
N PRO A 47 20.11 -7.26 22.62
CA PRO A 47 20.28 -7.92 23.91
C PRO A 47 18.92 -8.41 24.45
N SER A 48 18.93 -9.38 25.37
CA SER A 48 17.71 -10.04 25.87
C SER A 48 16.79 -9.11 26.66
N ASP A 49 17.34 -8.06 27.27
CA ASP A 49 16.62 -7.06 28.08
C ASP A 49 15.64 -6.19 27.26
N VAL A 50 15.78 -6.15 25.94
CA VAL A 50 14.91 -5.36 25.05
C VAL A 50 13.87 -6.20 24.30
N LEU A 51 13.71 -7.48 24.65
CA LEU A 51 12.74 -8.38 24.00
C LEU A 51 11.33 -8.29 24.62
N PRO A 52 10.25 -8.31 23.81
CA PRO A 52 10.21 -8.60 22.37
C PRO A 52 10.57 -7.39 21.50
N ALA A 53 11.24 -7.63 20.37
CA ALA A 53 11.71 -6.57 19.47
C ALA A 53 11.52 -6.91 17.99
N VAL A 54 11.29 -5.88 17.17
CA VAL A 54 11.30 -5.93 15.70
C VAL A 54 12.27 -4.87 15.18
N ILE A 55 13.21 -5.28 14.34
CA ILE A 55 14.21 -4.41 13.71
C ILE A 55 13.94 -4.37 12.22
N VAL A 56 13.98 -3.19 11.62
CA VAL A 56 13.78 -2.99 10.19
C VAL A 56 14.88 -2.14 9.58
N ARG A 57 15.44 -2.62 8.46
CA ARG A 57 16.41 -1.89 7.65
C ARG A 57 16.27 -2.22 6.18
N THR A 58 17.04 -1.54 5.35
CA THR A 58 17.21 -1.86 3.94
C THR A 58 18.69 -2.08 3.68
N ALA A 59 19.08 -3.21 3.10
CA ALA A 59 20.48 -3.58 2.96
C ALA A 59 20.99 -3.52 1.52
N HIS A 60 20.20 -4.02 0.57
CA HIS A 60 20.59 -4.17 -0.82
C HIS A 60 19.60 -3.49 -1.77
N GLU A 61 20.09 -2.93 -2.87
CA GLU A 61 19.29 -2.34 -3.93
C GLU A 61 19.91 -2.70 -5.29
N SER A 62 19.06 -3.06 -6.26
CA SER A 62 19.44 -3.29 -7.66
C SER A 62 18.53 -2.52 -8.59
N LYS A 63 19.10 -1.95 -9.65
CA LYS A 63 18.37 -1.12 -10.63
C LYS A 63 18.53 -1.72 -12.01
N SER A 64 17.41 -2.10 -12.63
CA SER A 64 17.37 -2.56 -14.01
C SER A 64 16.78 -1.48 -14.91
N SER A 65 17.49 -1.10 -15.97
CA SER A 65 16.96 -0.11 -16.92
C SER A 65 15.84 -0.71 -17.75
N PHE A 66 14.72 0.01 -17.90
CA PHE A 66 13.60 -0.43 -18.74
C PHE A 66 13.36 0.45 -19.98
N ASN A 67 14.12 1.55 -20.14
CA ASN A 67 13.99 2.43 -21.30
C ASN A 67 15.35 2.99 -21.75
N ARG A 68 15.43 3.46 -23.00
CA ARG A 68 16.61 4.13 -23.56
C ARG A 68 16.44 5.65 -23.44
N GLY A 69 17.55 6.36 -23.31
CA GLY A 69 17.60 7.84 -23.29
C GLY A 69 17.58 8.44 -21.89
N MET A 70 16.45 8.38 -21.19
CA MET A 70 16.36 8.90 -19.81
C MET A 70 16.68 7.81 -18.78
N PRO A 71 17.41 8.11 -17.69
CA PRO A 71 17.65 7.15 -16.61
C PRO A 71 16.33 6.78 -15.91
N GLN A 72 15.80 5.62 -16.26
CA GLN A 72 14.56 5.06 -15.73
C GLN A 72 14.81 3.61 -15.35
N PHE A 73 14.49 3.24 -14.11
CA PHE A 73 14.81 1.95 -13.55
C PHE A 73 13.60 1.28 -12.91
N THR A 74 13.48 -0.03 -13.12
CA THR A 74 12.79 -0.91 -12.19
C THR A 74 13.77 -1.20 -11.06
N THR A 75 13.48 -0.66 -9.87
CA THR A 75 14.35 -0.78 -8.70
C THR A 75 13.81 -1.86 -7.79
N THR A 76 14.67 -2.80 -7.40
CA THR A 76 14.35 -3.81 -6.38
C THR A 76 15.21 -3.56 -5.14
N CYS A 77 14.58 -3.32 -4.01
CA CYS A 77 15.23 -3.12 -2.72
C CYS A 77 14.93 -4.30 -1.78
N SER A 78 15.90 -4.75 -0.99
CA SER A 78 15.64 -5.66 0.14
C SER A 78 15.24 -4.86 1.37
N LEU A 79 14.03 -5.10 1.87
CA LEU A 79 13.57 -4.71 3.20
C LEU A 79 13.83 -5.89 4.14
N GLU A 80 14.82 -5.73 5.01
CA GLU A 80 15.20 -6.74 5.98
C GLU A 80 14.48 -6.48 7.30
N VAL A 81 13.80 -7.50 7.80
CA VAL A 81 13.01 -7.45 9.03
C VAL A 81 13.45 -8.57 9.94
N LYS A 82 13.72 -8.27 11.20
CA LYS A 82 14.05 -9.28 12.22
C LYS A 82 13.15 -9.12 13.43
N ALA A 83 12.41 -10.16 13.78
CA ALA A 83 11.63 -10.25 15.00
C ALA A 83 12.34 -11.18 15.99
N MET A 84 12.29 -10.85 17.28
CA MET A 84 12.89 -11.65 18.35
C MET A 84 11.99 -11.64 19.59
N VAL A 85 11.87 -12.80 20.22
CA VAL A 85 11.11 -13.01 21.46
C VAL A 85 11.89 -13.91 22.42
N GLU A 86 11.48 -13.92 23.68
CA GLU A 86 11.99 -14.80 24.72
C GLU A 86 10.82 -15.46 25.45
N ALA A 87 10.94 -16.75 25.73
CA ALA A 87 9.97 -17.51 26.52
C ALA A 87 10.64 -18.49 27.49
N ALA A 88 9.85 -19.14 28.34
CA ALA A 88 10.32 -20.10 29.34
C ALA A 88 10.62 -21.49 28.75
N THR A 89 9.97 -21.88 27.65
CA THR A 89 10.17 -23.17 26.96
C THR A 89 10.33 -22.94 25.46
N GLY A 90 10.86 -23.94 24.75
CA GLY A 90 11.04 -23.88 23.30
C GLY A 90 9.70 -23.77 22.55
N GLU A 91 8.69 -24.50 23.00
CA GLU A 91 7.33 -24.47 22.43
C GLU A 91 6.69 -23.10 22.60
N ALA A 92 6.77 -22.53 23.81
CA ALA A 92 6.25 -21.18 24.06
C ALA A 92 7.00 -20.10 23.26
N ALA A 93 8.30 -20.31 22.99
CA ALA A 93 9.09 -19.40 22.16
C ALA A 93 8.66 -19.49 20.69
N GLN A 94 8.40 -20.71 20.18
CA GLN A 94 7.91 -20.96 18.82
C GLN A 94 6.55 -20.30 18.59
N ASP A 95 5.56 -20.59 19.44
CA ASP A 95 4.21 -20.04 19.28
C ASP A 95 4.22 -18.50 19.36
N ALA A 96 5.04 -17.95 20.26
CA ALA A 96 5.18 -16.50 20.42
C ALA A 96 5.82 -15.83 19.20
N ILE A 97 6.86 -16.43 18.61
CA ILE A 97 7.54 -15.84 17.45
C ILE A 97 6.69 -15.96 16.19
N GLU A 98 5.96 -17.06 15.99
CA GLU A 98 5.06 -17.23 14.85
C GLU A 98 3.86 -16.27 14.94
N SER A 99 3.28 -16.10 16.14
CA SER A 99 2.21 -15.13 16.37
C SER A 99 2.69 -13.69 16.12
N LEU A 100 3.89 -13.34 16.61
CA LEU A 100 4.48 -12.02 16.32
C LEU A 100 4.74 -11.86 14.82
N TRP A 101 5.28 -12.88 14.15
CA TRP A 101 5.62 -12.83 12.74
C TRP A 101 4.38 -12.63 11.86
N TYR A 102 3.30 -13.37 12.15
CA TYR A 102 2.02 -13.17 11.48
C TYR A 102 1.52 -11.73 11.61
N ALA A 103 1.64 -11.12 12.80
CA ALA A 103 1.26 -9.73 13.00
C ALA A 103 2.18 -8.75 12.25
N VAL A 104 3.49 -9.03 12.16
CA VAL A 104 4.46 -8.27 11.37
C VAL A 104 4.15 -8.34 9.88
N GLU A 105 3.89 -9.53 9.34
CA GLU A 105 3.55 -9.72 7.92
C GLU A 105 2.26 -8.97 7.56
N ASN A 106 1.21 -9.11 8.37
CA ASN A 106 -0.02 -8.35 8.16
C ASN A 106 0.22 -6.84 8.23
N ALA A 107 1.01 -6.38 9.20
CA ALA A 107 1.33 -4.96 9.34
C ALA A 107 2.07 -4.40 8.12
N LEU A 108 2.90 -5.19 7.44
CA LEU A 108 3.67 -4.75 6.28
C LEU A 108 2.92 -4.94 4.95
N LEU A 109 2.34 -6.12 4.74
CA LEU A 109 1.72 -6.51 3.47
C LEU A 109 0.33 -5.90 3.26
N LEU A 110 -0.37 -5.52 4.34
CA LEU A 110 -1.66 -4.84 4.27
C LEU A 110 -1.54 -3.31 4.39
N ASP A 111 -0.35 -2.77 4.61
CA ASP A 111 -0.19 -1.32 4.77
C ASP A 111 -0.31 -0.60 3.42
N TRP A 112 -1.30 0.28 3.33
CA TRP A 112 -1.58 1.05 2.13
C TRP A 112 -0.41 1.93 1.68
N SER A 113 0.42 2.43 2.61
CA SER A 113 1.55 3.31 2.26
C SER A 113 2.65 2.54 1.54
N LEU A 114 2.85 1.26 1.88
CA LEU A 114 3.74 0.35 1.16
C LEU A 114 3.11 -0.11 -0.15
N VAL A 115 1.89 -0.67 -0.10
CA VAL A 115 1.23 -1.27 -1.28
C VAL A 115 1.06 -0.25 -2.43
N ARG A 116 0.76 1.01 -2.13
CA ARG A 116 0.59 2.04 -3.19
C ARG A 116 1.91 2.52 -3.79
N MET A 117 3.02 2.38 -3.06
CA MET A 117 4.34 2.85 -3.48
C MET A 117 5.07 1.79 -4.32
N LEU A 118 4.86 0.53 -3.98
CA LEU A 118 5.47 -0.61 -4.63
C LEU A 118 4.66 -1.02 -5.87
N GLN A 119 5.36 -1.50 -6.89
CA GLN A 119 4.75 -2.27 -7.97
C GLN A 119 4.37 -3.67 -7.47
N GLN A 120 5.26 -4.29 -6.70
CA GLN A 120 5.04 -5.61 -6.10
C GLN A 120 6.02 -5.90 -4.95
N PHE A 121 5.66 -6.86 -4.12
CA PHE A 121 6.60 -7.64 -3.31
C PHE A 121 7.04 -8.84 -4.14
N ALA A 122 8.23 -8.78 -4.74
CA ALA A 122 8.74 -9.79 -5.66
C ALA A 122 8.99 -11.14 -4.97
N THR A 123 9.56 -11.12 -3.77
CA THR A 123 9.73 -12.30 -2.91
C THR A 123 9.68 -11.91 -1.44
N VAL A 124 9.30 -12.87 -0.59
CA VAL A 124 9.43 -12.80 0.86
C VAL A 124 10.08 -14.10 1.32
N GLU A 125 11.29 -14.00 1.86
CA GLU A 125 12.06 -15.14 2.34
C GLU A 125 12.33 -14.96 3.83
N SER A 126 11.97 -15.94 4.66
CA SER A 126 12.14 -15.89 6.11
C SER A 126 12.86 -17.13 6.63
N VAL A 127 13.66 -16.93 7.68
CA VAL A 127 14.38 -17.98 8.38
C VAL A 127 14.08 -17.84 9.87
N LEU A 128 13.56 -18.92 10.45
CA LEU A 128 13.30 -19.08 11.87
C LEU A 128 14.49 -19.78 12.53
N ASP A 129 14.86 -19.30 13.72
CA ASP A 129 15.85 -19.93 14.58
C ASP A 129 15.39 -19.88 16.04
N ILE A 130 15.59 -20.98 16.77
CA ILE A 130 15.28 -21.09 18.19
C ILE A 130 16.50 -21.65 18.90
N ARG A 131 16.91 -20.98 19.98
CA ARG A 131 18.05 -21.38 20.79
C ARG A 131 17.67 -21.39 22.26
N ALA A 132 18.20 -22.38 22.98
CA ALA A 132 18.17 -22.39 24.43
C ALA A 132 19.36 -21.58 24.95
N GLU A 133 19.10 -20.53 25.73
CA GLU A 133 20.12 -19.71 26.36
C GLU A 133 19.88 -19.71 27.88
N GLY A 134 20.55 -20.64 28.56
CA GLY A 134 20.35 -20.88 29.99
C GLY A 134 18.95 -21.40 30.31
N ALA A 135 18.23 -20.71 31.19
CA ALA A 135 16.87 -21.09 31.64
C ALA A 135 15.75 -20.55 30.73
N ARG A 136 16.10 -19.88 29.62
CA ARG A 136 15.17 -19.19 28.73
C ARG A 136 15.43 -19.60 27.29
N HIS A 137 14.39 -19.52 26.47
CA HIS A 137 14.47 -19.82 25.05
C HIS A 137 14.30 -18.54 24.25
N LEU A 138 15.27 -18.28 23.37
CA LEU A 138 15.21 -17.19 22.40
C LEU A 138 14.73 -17.75 21.07
N ALA A 139 13.73 -17.10 20.50
CA ALA A 139 13.28 -17.38 19.15
C ALA A 139 13.36 -16.11 18.31
N GLY A 140 13.82 -16.26 17.07
CA GLY A 140 13.93 -15.14 16.13
C GLY A 140 13.57 -15.55 14.71
N ILE A 141 12.89 -14.66 14.01
CA ILE A 141 12.66 -14.76 12.57
C ILE A 141 13.34 -13.59 11.90
N ALA A 142 14.19 -13.88 10.91
CA ALA A 142 14.76 -12.89 10.02
C ALA A 142 14.21 -13.09 8.61
N ALA A 143 13.74 -12.03 7.98
CA ALA A 143 13.21 -12.09 6.63
C ALA A 143 13.73 -10.97 5.73
N SER A 144 13.72 -11.23 4.42
CA SER A 144 14.00 -10.28 3.36
C SER A 144 12.80 -10.20 2.43
N PHE A 145 12.17 -9.03 2.39
CA PHE A 145 11.13 -8.68 1.41
C PHE A 145 11.81 -7.98 0.24
N ARG A 146 11.68 -8.52 -0.98
CA ARG A 146 12.17 -7.86 -2.19
C ARG A 146 11.07 -6.94 -2.71
N CYS A 147 11.22 -5.64 -2.48
CA CYS A 147 10.25 -4.62 -2.85
C CYS A 147 10.63 -4.00 -4.20
N GLU A 148 9.73 -4.06 -5.18
CA GLU A 148 9.93 -3.48 -6.51
C GLU A 148 9.18 -2.16 -6.66
N PHE A 149 9.83 -1.14 -7.19
CA PHE A 149 9.23 0.17 -7.47
C PHE A 149 9.96 0.90 -8.61
N PRO A 150 9.28 1.80 -9.35
CA PRO A 150 9.90 2.56 -10.42
C PRO A 150 10.69 3.74 -9.86
N GLU A 151 11.88 3.99 -10.41
CA GLU A 151 12.62 5.24 -10.18
C GLU A 151 12.95 5.90 -11.51
N MET A 152 12.73 7.22 -11.59
CA MET A 152 13.03 8.03 -12.75
C MET A 152 13.86 9.25 -12.34
N TYR A 153 14.94 9.48 -13.08
CA TYR A 153 15.82 10.63 -12.88
C TYR A 153 15.76 11.48 -14.15
N ASP A 154 15.14 12.65 -14.06
CA ASP A 154 15.01 13.59 -15.18
C ASP A 154 16.12 14.65 -15.07
N PRO A 155 17.10 14.70 -15.98
CA PRO A 155 18.20 15.66 -15.92
C PRO A 155 17.79 17.08 -16.34
N THR A 156 16.56 17.26 -16.84
CA THR A 156 16.06 18.55 -17.35
C THR A 156 15.31 19.37 -16.30
N VAL A 157 15.06 18.78 -15.13
CA VAL A 157 14.37 19.45 -14.01
C VAL A 157 15.33 19.67 -12.86
N GLU A 158 15.04 20.70 -12.07
CA GLU A 158 15.73 20.91 -10.79
C GLU A 158 15.47 19.71 -9.86
N GLN A 159 16.51 19.30 -9.13
CA GLN A 159 16.37 18.22 -8.17
C GLN A 159 15.33 18.61 -7.11
N PRO A 160 14.35 17.73 -6.81
CA PRO A 160 13.38 18.02 -5.77
C PRO A 160 14.09 18.23 -4.44
N GLN A 161 13.64 19.23 -3.68
CA GLN A 161 14.16 19.47 -2.33
C GLN A 161 13.84 18.25 -1.43
N PRO A 162 14.75 17.86 -0.53
CA PRO A 162 14.50 16.79 0.41
C PRO A 162 13.24 17.06 1.25
N ALA A 163 12.27 16.14 1.19
CA ALA A 163 11.06 16.23 2.02
C ALA A 163 11.16 15.32 3.26
N PRO A 164 10.56 15.69 4.40
CA PRO A 164 10.40 14.77 5.53
C PRO A 164 9.45 13.62 5.17
N TRP A 165 9.44 12.58 6.00
CA TRP A 165 8.46 11.50 5.93
C TRP A 165 7.43 11.66 7.07
N PRO A 166 6.14 11.35 6.87
CA PRO A 166 5.51 10.89 5.63
C PRO A 166 5.54 11.97 4.54
N LEU A 167 5.54 11.54 3.28
CA LEU A 167 5.34 12.48 2.17
C LEU A 167 3.94 13.05 2.28
N ASP A 168 3.83 14.37 2.35
CA ASP A 168 2.54 15.04 2.32
C ASP A 168 1.77 14.58 1.07
N PRO A 169 0.49 14.21 1.21
CA PRO A 169 -0.32 13.92 0.03
C PRO A 169 -0.31 15.15 -0.87
N PRO A 170 -0.35 14.98 -2.20
CA PRO A 170 -0.60 16.11 -3.08
C PRO A 170 -1.88 16.80 -2.59
N ALA A 171 -1.84 18.13 -2.48
CA ALA A 171 -3.00 18.90 -2.06
C ALA A 171 -4.21 18.46 -2.90
N PRO A 172 -5.36 18.17 -2.29
CA PRO A 172 -6.54 17.76 -3.04
C PRO A 172 -6.82 18.84 -4.07
N ALA A 173 -6.77 18.47 -5.35
CA ALA A 173 -7.24 19.36 -6.39
C ALA A 173 -8.76 19.51 -6.18
N PRO A 174 -9.31 20.73 -6.24
CA PRO A 174 -10.75 20.92 -6.17
C PRO A 174 -11.40 20.11 -7.28
N LEU A 175 -12.46 19.37 -6.94
CA LEU A 175 -13.29 18.73 -7.95
C LEU A 175 -14.10 19.84 -8.61
N GLU A 176 -13.77 20.20 -9.84
CA GLU A 176 -14.37 21.35 -10.53
C GLU A 176 -15.74 21.01 -11.15
N SER A 177 -15.94 19.74 -11.54
CA SER A 177 -17.17 19.30 -12.19
C SER A 177 -17.40 17.82 -12.01
N VAL A 178 -18.67 17.42 -11.99
CA VAL A 178 -19.10 16.02 -12.10
C VAL A 178 -19.95 15.88 -13.36
N GLY A 179 -19.56 14.98 -14.26
CA GLY A 179 -20.34 14.59 -15.42
C GLY A 179 -21.10 13.30 -15.15
N LEU A 180 -22.42 13.32 -15.27
CA LEU A 180 -23.27 12.14 -15.23
C LEU A 180 -23.77 11.84 -16.65
N HIS A 181 -23.53 10.62 -17.10
CA HIS A 181 -24.03 10.12 -18.38
C HIS A 181 -25.03 8.99 -18.11
N ALA A 182 -26.25 9.16 -18.60
CA ALA A 182 -27.30 8.15 -18.51
C ALA A 182 -27.51 7.52 -19.88
N ASP A 183 -26.95 6.33 -20.06
CA ASP A 183 -27.22 5.49 -21.22
C ASP A 183 -28.43 4.60 -20.92
N LEU A 184 -29.61 4.98 -21.43
CA LEU A 184 -30.86 4.28 -21.18
C LEU A 184 -31.08 3.22 -22.27
N THR A 185 -30.75 1.98 -21.96
CA THR A 185 -30.85 0.83 -22.89
C THR A 185 -32.27 0.27 -23.06
N ASN A 186 -33.31 0.95 -22.57
CA ASN A 186 -34.67 0.41 -22.65
C ASN A 186 -35.15 0.36 -24.12
N ARG A 187 -35.40 -0.87 -24.60
CA ARG A 187 -35.90 -1.15 -25.95
C ARG A 187 -37.22 -0.39 -26.18
N ALA A 188 -37.30 0.37 -27.26
CA ALA A 188 -38.56 0.99 -27.67
C ALA A 188 -39.63 -0.09 -27.88
N ASP A 189 -40.75 0.06 -27.17
CA ASP A 189 -41.95 -0.77 -27.35
C ASP A 189 -42.96 -0.01 -28.23
N PRO A 190 -43.12 -0.38 -29.51
CA PRO A 190 -44.02 0.31 -30.43
C PRO A 190 -45.51 0.15 -30.08
N THR A 191 -45.86 -0.70 -29.10
CA THR A 191 -47.24 -0.84 -28.60
C THR A 191 -47.59 0.18 -27.51
N GLY A 192 -46.62 0.96 -27.03
CA GLY A 192 -46.83 1.99 -25.99
C GLY A 192 -47.30 1.45 -24.65
N THR A 193 -47.24 0.13 -24.44
CA THR A 193 -47.82 -0.54 -23.27
C THR A 193 -46.71 -1.02 -22.34
N TYR A 194 -46.28 -0.15 -21.42
CA TYR A 194 -45.36 -0.55 -20.37
C TYR A 194 -46.12 -1.37 -19.32
N PRO A 195 -45.76 -2.65 -19.07
CA PRO A 195 -46.38 -3.40 -17.99
C PRO A 195 -46.13 -2.69 -16.67
N ALA A 196 -47.19 -2.58 -15.87
CA ALA A 196 -47.31 -1.70 -14.71
C ALA A 196 -46.00 -1.56 -13.91
N PRO A 197 -45.50 -0.34 -13.68
CA PRO A 197 -44.28 -0.15 -12.91
C PRO A 197 -44.52 -0.66 -11.47
N PRO A 198 -43.53 -1.32 -10.84
CA PRO A 198 -43.65 -1.86 -9.48
C PRO A 198 -43.88 -0.78 -8.40
N PHE A 199 -43.85 0.49 -8.80
CA PHE A 199 -44.08 1.64 -7.94
C PHE A 199 -45.28 2.44 -8.47
N PRO A 200 -46.41 2.51 -7.75
CA PRO A 200 -47.63 3.18 -8.19
C PRO A 200 -47.52 4.72 -8.28
N GLN A 201 -46.40 5.29 -7.83
CA GLN A 201 -46.05 6.72 -7.92
C GLN A 201 -45.06 7.00 -9.07
N ALA A 202 -44.64 5.97 -9.82
CA ALA A 202 -43.73 6.17 -10.94
C ALA A 202 -44.42 6.98 -12.05
N VAL A 203 -43.69 7.94 -12.61
CA VAL A 203 -44.12 8.70 -13.78
C VAL A 203 -44.41 7.71 -14.91
N VAL A 204 -45.62 7.76 -15.47
CA VAL A 204 -45.99 6.97 -16.65
C VAL A 204 -45.06 7.39 -17.79
N PRO A 205 -44.24 6.49 -18.36
CA PRO A 205 -43.33 6.86 -19.43
C PRO A 205 -44.11 7.43 -20.61
N ALA A 206 -43.75 8.62 -21.09
CA ALA A 206 -44.35 9.19 -22.28
C ALA A 206 -44.06 8.27 -23.49
N PRO A 207 -45.05 7.98 -24.35
CA PRO A 207 -44.82 7.18 -25.56
C PRO A 207 -43.74 7.84 -26.42
N ARG A 208 -42.63 7.15 -26.67
CA ARG A 208 -41.53 7.63 -27.52
C ARG A 208 -41.65 7.01 -28.91
N THR A 209 -41.47 7.82 -29.97
CA THR A 209 -41.47 7.37 -31.38
C THR A 209 -40.09 6.96 -31.91
N HIS A 210 -39.04 7.12 -31.11
CA HIS A 210 -37.67 6.68 -31.42
C HIS A 210 -37.09 5.92 -30.24
N GLY A 211 -36.37 4.83 -30.54
CA GLY A 211 -35.65 3.98 -29.58
C GLY A 211 -34.14 4.24 -29.57
N PRO A 212 -33.40 3.59 -28.66
CA PRO A 212 -31.99 3.86 -28.46
C PRO A 212 -31.21 3.55 -29.73
N ASP A 213 -30.66 4.59 -30.37
CA ASP A 213 -29.83 4.51 -31.58
C ASP A 213 -28.32 4.56 -31.26
N GLY A 214 -27.97 4.39 -29.98
CA GLY A 214 -26.60 4.45 -29.48
C GLY A 214 -26.08 5.87 -29.24
N ARG A 215 -26.95 6.89 -29.25
CA ARG A 215 -26.61 8.27 -28.89
C ARG A 215 -26.85 8.52 -27.40
N ASP A 216 -26.04 9.42 -26.83
CA ASP A 216 -26.15 9.87 -25.43
C ASP A 216 -27.50 10.59 -25.20
N GLU A 217 -28.44 9.93 -24.52
CA GLU A 217 -29.81 10.43 -24.30
C GLU A 217 -29.92 11.41 -23.12
N GLY A 218 -28.85 11.57 -22.32
CA GLY A 218 -28.88 12.42 -21.14
C GLY A 218 -27.48 12.66 -20.57
N ARG A 219 -27.02 13.90 -20.72
CA ARG A 219 -25.81 14.41 -20.08
C ARG A 219 -26.16 15.50 -19.08
N LEU A 220 -25.69 15.35 -17.84
CA LEU A 220 -25.73 16.40 -16.84
C LEU A 220 -24.31 16.70 -16.39
N ASP A 221 -23.82 17.88 -16.75
CA ASP A 221 -22.59 18.42 -16.18
C ASP A 221 -22.97 19.31 -15.00
N VAL A 222 -22.60 18.90 -13.79
CA VAL A 222 -22.78 19.72 -12.60
C VAL A 222 -21.46 20.45 -12.33
N PRO A 223 -21.37 21.77 -12.60
CA PRO A 223 -20.23 22.55 -12.15
C PRO A 223 -20.28 22.63 -10.63
N LEU A 224 -19.21 22.21 -9.98
CA LEU A 224 -19.08 22.34 -8.53
C LEU A 224 -18.50 23.73 -8.28
N LYS A 225 -19.33 24.64 -7.73
CA LYS A 225 -18.83 25.94 -7.30
C LYS A 225 -17.80 25.70 -6.19
N GLY A 226 -16.55 26.06 -6.44
CA GLY A 226 -15.54 26.17 -5.39
C GLY A 226 -16.03 27.17 -4.35
N ASN A 227 -16.06 26.73 -3.10
CA ASN A 227 -16.11 27.66 -1.96
C ASN A 227 -14.73 28.28 -1.77
#